data_AF-A0A3D4EDL7-F1
#
_entry.id   AF-A0A3D4EDL7-F1
#
_cell.length_a   1.000
_cell.length_b   1.000
_cell.length_c   1.000
_cell.angle_alpha   90.00
_cell.angle_beta   90.00
_cell.angle_gamma   90.00
#
_symmetry.space_group_name_H-M   'P 1'
#
loop_
_entity.id
_entity.type
_entity.pdbx_description
1 polymer ?
#
loop_
_entity_poly.entity_id
_entity_poly.type
_entity_poly.pdbx_seq_one_letter_code
_entity_poly.pdbx_strand_id
1 'polypeptide(L)'
;MAKFKAFLKRKDVEVSLKRYGIDALGAMAQGLFCTLLVGTILDTLGTQLGIGFLATPIVEINDVGYTIGKFASAMVGPAMAVAIGYALHAPAMVLFSLIPVGYATNVMGGAGGPL
;
A
#
# COMPACT_ATOMS: atom_id res chain seq x y z
N MET A 1 15.96 24.35 -21.04
CA MET A 1 15.40 22.97 -21.17
C MET A 1 16.43 21.85 -20.99
N ALA A 2 17.63 21.92 -21.57
CA ALA A 2 18.62 20.83 -21.50
C ALA A 2 19.00 20.40 -20.05
N LYS A 3 19.20 21.36 -19.14
CA LYS A 3 19.51 21.08 -17.72
C LYS A 3 18.39 20.29 -17.01
N PHE A 4 17.13 20.59 -17.31
CA PHE A 4 15.98 19.90 -16.72
C PHE A 4 15.83 18.47 -17.24
N LYS A 5 15.96 18.27 -18.56
CA LYS A 5 15.94 16.93 -19.17
C LYS A 5 17.09 16.04 -18.67
N ALA A 6 18.28 16.62 -18.49
CA ALA A 6 19.43 15.94 -17.90
C ALA A 6 19.20 15.56 -16.42
N PHE A 7 18.53 16.43 -15.65
CA PHE A 7 18.15 16.14 -14.27
C PHE A 7 17.17 14.97 -14.18
N LEU A 8 16.10 14.97 -15.00
CA LEU A 8 15.11 13.89 -15.02
C LEU A 8 15.76 12.55 -15.39
N LYS A 9 16.61 12.54 -16.42
CA LYS A 9 17.35 11.34 -16.82
C LYS A 9 18.28 10.83 -15.71
N ARG A 10 18.96 11.72 -14.98
CA ARG A 10 19.80 11.35 -13.83
C ARG A 10 18.99 10.73 -12.69
N LYS A 11 17.72 11.10 -12.55
CA LYS A 11 16.81 10.62 -11.50
C LYS A 11 15.94 9.43 -11.94
N ASP A 12 16.20 8.87 -13.12
CA ASP A 12 15.38 7.82 -13.75
C ASP A 12 13.88 8.20 -13.88
N VAL A 13 13.59 9.49 -14.05
CA VAL A 13 12.22 9.97 -14.24
C VAL A 13 11.92 10.00 -15.73
N GLU A 14 11.15 9.01 -16.18
CA GLU A 14 10.64 8.92 -17.54
C GLU A 14 9.13 9.18 -17.55
N VAL A 15 8.73 10.34 -18.05
CA VAL A 15 7.32 10.70 -18.23
C VAL A 15 6.79 9.95 -19.45
N SER A 16 6.23 8.76 -19.21
CA SER A 16 5.58 7.94 -20.23
C SER A 16 4.25 7.40 -19.74
N LEU A 17 3.30 7.21 -20.66
CA LEU A 17 2.00 6.61 -20.36
C LEU A 17 2.15 5.18 -19.83
N LYS A 18 3.17 4.45 -20.31
CA LYS A 18 3.49 3.11 -19.80
C LYS A 18 3.85 3.16 -18.32
N ARG A 19 4.81 4.01 -17.93
CA ARG A 19 5.35 4.03 -16.56
C ARG A 19 4.35 4.53 -15.52
N TYR A 20 3.62 5.59 -15.83
CA TYR A 20 2.67 6.18 -14.87
C TYR A 20 1.25 5.65 -15.03
N GLY A 21 0.83 5.31 -16.24
CA GLY A 21 -0.53 4.82 -16.51
C GLY A 21 -0.66 3.31 -16.33
N ILE A 22 0.32 2.52 -16.76
CA ILE A 22 0.22 1.06 -16.73
C ILE A 22 0.98 0.50 -15.52
N ASP A 23 2.27 0.81 -15.41
CA ASP A 23 3.13 0.19 -14.40
C ASP A 23 2.75 0.65 -12.99
N ALA A 24 2.57 1.95 -12.77
CA ALA A 24 2.16 2.49 -11.47
C ALA A 24 0.73 2.08 -11.06
N LEU A 25 -0.26 2.17 -11.95
CA LEU A 25 -1.64 1.75 -11.64
C LEU A 25 -1.74 0.22 -11.46
N GLY A 26 -0.98 -0.55 -12.24
CA GLY A 26 -0.88 -1.99 -12.06
C GLY A 26 -0.29 -2.36 -10.71
N ALA A 27 0.79 -1.69 -10.30
CA ALA A 27 1.41 -1.90 -8.99
C ALA A 27 0.52 -1.46 -7.82
N MET A 28 -0.24 -0.38 -7.98
CA MET A 28 -1.27 0.02 -7.02
C MET A 28 -2.27 -1.13 -6.77
N ALA A 29 -2.77 -1.74 -7.85
CA ALA A 29 -3.69 -2.88 -7.74
C ALA A 29 -3.02 -4.07 -7.03
N GLN A 30 -1.75 -4.37 -7.33
CA GLN A 30 -1.01 -5.41 -6.62
C GLN A 30 -0.92 -5.12 -5.11
N GLY A 31 -0.56 -3.90 -4.72
CA GLY A 31 -0.52 -3.49 -3.31
C GLY A 31 -1.87 -3.66 -2.61
N LEU A 32 -2.95 -3.25 -3.27
CA LEU A 32 -4.32 -3.40 -2.76
C LEU A 32 -4.71 -4.87 -2.57
N PHE A 33 -4.45 -5.73 -3.56
CA PHE A 33 -4.82 -7.15 -3.49
C PHE A 33 -3.98 -7.93 -2.48
N CYS A 34 -2.68 -7.64 -2.37
CA CYS A 34 -1.80 -8.33 -1.42
C CYS A 34 -2.18 -8.08 0.04
N THR A 35 -2.83 -6.96 0.37
CA THR A 35 -3.20 -6.64 1.76
C THR A 35 -4.70 -6.69 2.01
N LEU A 36 -5.52 -5.99 1.24
CA LEU A 36 -6.95 -5.87 1.52
C LEU A 36 -7.70 -7.16 1.18
N LEU A 37 -7.45 -7.72 -0.02
CA LEU A 37 -8.09 -8.98 -0.43
C LEU A 37 -7.61 -10.14 0.45
N VAL A 38 -6.31 -10.24 0.71
CA VAL A 38 -5.78 -11.27 1.63
C VAL A 38 -6.33 -11.08 3.05
N GLY A 39 -6.34 -9.84 3.56
CA GLY A 39 -6.87 -9.53 4.89
C GLY A 39 -8.34 -9.88 5.04
N THR A 40 -9.17 -9.55 4.05
CA THR A 40 -10.60 -9.92 4.04
C THR A 40 -10.83 -11.42 3.93
N ILE A 41 -10.03 -12.15 3.15
CA ILE A 41 -10.08 -13.62 3.13
C ILE A 41 -9.77 -14.18 4.51
N LEU A 42 -8.70 -13.71 5.16
CA LEU A 42 -8.30 -14.19 6.49
C LEU A 42 -9.38 -13.90 7.55
N ASP A 43 -10.01 -12.72 7.49
CA ASP A 43 -11.10 -12.35 8.40
C ASP A 43 -12.36 -13.21 8.14
N THR A 44 -12.65 -13.49 6.86
CA THR A 44 -13.76 -14.38 6.46
C THR A 44 -13.51 -15.81 6.95
N LEU A 45 -12.29 -16.33 6.81
CA LEU A 45 -11.92 -17.65 7.32
C LEU A 45 -12.02 -17.71 8.84
N GLY A 46 -11.56 -16.67 9.55
CA GLY A 46 -11.68 -16.59 11.01
C GLY A 46 -13.14 -16.60 11.47
N THR A 47 -13.99 -15.80 10.84
CA THR A 47 -15.39 -15.62 11.23
C THR A 47 -16.31 -16.76 10.78
N GLN A 48 -16.18 -17.24 9.54
CA GLN A 48 -17.05 -18.28 8.99
C GLN A 48 -16.64 -19.70 9.40
N LEU A 49 -15.33 -19.98 9.52
CA LEU A 49 -14.83 -21.31 9.91
C LEU A 49 -14.56 -21.43 11.41
N GLY A 50 -14.76 -20.36 12.18
CA GLY A 50 -14.57 -20.37 13.64
C GLY A 50 -13.13 -20.63 14.07
N ILE A 51 -12.13 -20.31 13.25
CA ILE A 51 -10.73 -20.53 13.56
C ILE A 51 -10.31 -19.52 14.62
N GLY A 52 -10.27 -19.95 15.88
CA GLY A 52 -10.01 -19.09 17.03
C GLY A 52 -8.77 -18.22 16.86
N PHE A 53 -7.67 -18.73 16.32
CA PHE A 53 -6.44 -17.95 16.11
C PHE A 53 -6.60 -16.78 15.10
N LEU A 54 -7.44 -16.94 14.08
CA LEU A 54 -7.70 -15.88 13.09
C LEU A 54 -8.77 -14.91 13.57
N ALA A 55 -9.71 -15.36 14.40
CA ALA A 55 -10.81 -14.55 14.94
C ALA A 55 -10.46 -13.81 16.24
N THR A 56 -9.38 -14.21 16.93
CA THR A 56 -8.95 -13.57 18.17
C THR A 56 -8.10 -12.33 17.87
N PRO A 57 -8.31 -11.20 18.56
CA PRO A 57 -7.42 -10.04 18.47
C PRO A 57 -5.99 -10.41 18.87
N ILE A 58 -5.02 -10.05 18.02
CA ILE A 58 -3.59 -10.24 18.29
C ILE A 58 -2.97 -9.01 18.96
N VAL A 59 -3.52 -7.83 18.69
CA VAL A 59 -3.07 -6.54 19.20
C VAL A 59 -4.29 -5.64 19.38
N GLU A 60 -4.27 -4.81 20.40
CA GLU A 60 -5.29 -3.80 20.65
C GLU A 60 -4.66 -2.41 20.54
N ILE A 61 -5.26 -1.55 19.71
CA ILE A 61 -4.78 -0.18 19.49
C ILE A 61 -5.98 0.74 19.67
N ASN A 62 -5.90 1.70 20.61
CA ASN A 62 -7.00 2.61 20.96
C ASN A 62 -8.32 1.87 21.26
N ASP A 63 -8.27 0.81 22.08
CA ASP A 63 -9.43 -0.02 22.45
C ASP A 63 -10.10 -0.74 21.27
N VAL A 64 -9.41 -0.84 20.12
CA VAL A 64 -9.84 -1.60 18.95
C VAL A 64 -8.98 -2.85 18.82
N GLY A 65 -9.60 -4.03 18.93
CA GLY A 65 -8.96 -5.31 18.70
C GLY A 65 -8.72 -5.59 17.21
N TYR A 66 -7.45 -5.77 16.84
CA TYR A 66 -7.03 -6.14 15.49
C TYR A 66 -6.80 -7.64 15.39
N THR A 67 -7.59 -8.32 14.56
CA THR A 67 -7.30 -9.68 14.09
C THR A 67 -6.20 -9.63 13.04
N ILE A 68 -5.63 -10.78 12.67
CA ILE A 68 -4.64 -10.87 11.58
C ILE A 68 -5.21 -10.28 10.28
N GLY A 69 -6.47 -10.61 9.96
CA GLY A 69 -7.16 -10.10 8.76
C GLY A 69 -7.42 -8.59 8.79
N LYS A 70 -7.85 -8.06 9.93
CA LYS A 70 -8.06 -6.62 10.12
C LYS A 70 -6.75 -5.84 10.08
N PHE A 71 -5.69 -6.39 10.68
CA PHE A 71 -4.37 -5.78 10.64
C PHE A 71 -3.81 -5.73 9.22
N ALA A 72 -3.92 -6.83 8.47
CA ALA A 72 -3.52 -6.87 7.05
C ALA A 72 -4.31 -5.85 6.21
N SER A 73 -5.64 -5.79 6.40
CA SER A 73 -6.49 -4.83 5.71
C SER A 73 -6.14 -3.37 6.04
N ALA A 74 -5.73 -3.07 7.28
CA ALA A 74 -5.33 -1.73 7.69
C ALA A 74 -4.04 -1.24 6.97
N MET A 75 -3.20 -2.15 6.50
CA MET A 75 -1.94 -1.85 5.81
C MET A 75 -2.08 -1.61 4.30
N VAL A 76 -3.32 -1.48 3.80
CA VAL A 76 -3.61 -1.24 2.38
C VAL A 76 -2.96 0.03 1.83
N GLY A 77 -3.07 1.15 2.54
CA GLY A 77 -2.44 2.42 2.14
C GLY A 77 -0.92 2.34 2.00
N PRO A 78 -0.19 1.90 3.04
CA PRO A 78 1.25 1.70 2.98
C PRO A 78 1.69 0.76 1.85
N ALA A 79 0.99 -0.37 1.67
CA ALA A 79 1.34 -1.34 0.64
C ALA A 79 1.15 -0.76 -0.77
N MET A 80 0.05 -0.04 -1.01
CA MET A 80 -0.18 0.66 -2.27
C MET A 80 0.89 1.73 -2.53
N ALA A 81 1.19 2.57 -1.54
CA ALA A 81 2.18 3.63 -1.66
C ALA A 81 3.57 3.09 -2.03
N VAL A 82 4.02 2.05 -1.30
CA VAL A 82 5.31 1.40 -1.55
C VAL A 82 5.31 0.68 -2.90
N ALA A 83 4.24 -0.01 -3.28
CA ALA A 83 4.15 -0.71 -4.57
C ALA A 83 4.23 0.26 -5.75
N ILE A 84 3.51 1.39 -5.69
CA ILE A 84 3.59 2.45 -6.70
C ILE A 84 5.00 3.04 -6.75
N GLY A 85 5.56 3.42 -5.60
CA GLY A 85 6.92 3.97 -5.52
C GLY A 85 7.96 3.01 -6.09
N TYR A 86 7.82 1.72 -5.81
CA TYR A 86 8.71 0.67 -6.32
C TYR A 86 8.60 0.53 -7.84
N ALA A 87 7.38 0.50 -8.40
CA ALA A 87 7.16 0.45 -9.84
C ALA A 87 7.68 1.70 -10.57
N LEU A 88 7.69 2.85 -9.89
CA LEU A 88 8.29 4.08 -10.40
C LEU A 88 9.82 4.14 -10.21
N HIS A 89 10.44 3.07 -9.68
CA HIS A 89 11.86 2.98 -9.33
C HIS A 89 12.32 4.07 -8.36
N ALA A 90 11.47 4.42 -7.38
CA ALA A 90 11.85 5.35 -6.33
C ALA A 90 13.02 4.79 -5.50
N PRO A 91 13.97 5.63 -5.06
CA PRO A 91 15.09 5.19 -4.23
C PRO A 91 14.59 4.70 -2.86
N ALA A 92 15.34 3.80 -2.23
CA ALA A 92 14.95 3.14 -0.98
C ALA A 92 14.49 4.12 0.13
N MET A 93 15.18 5.26 0.27
CA MET A 93 14.81 6.29 1.25
C MET A 93 13.40 6.85 1.04
N VAL A 94 12.96 6.97 -0.22
CA VAL A 94 11.60 7.39 -0.55
C VAL A 94 10.62 6.28 -0.22
N LEU A 95 10.92 5.03 -0.58
CA LEU A 95 10.07 3.89 -0.23
C LEU A 95 9.83 3.77 1.29
N PHE A 96 10.87 3.95 2.10
CA PHE A 96 10.72 3.94 3.56
C PHE A 96 9.85 5.09 4.08
N SER A 97 9.95 6.27 3.46
CA SER A 97 9.08 7.40 3.81
C SER A 97 7.62 7.20 3.38
N LEU A 98 7.38 6.42 2.32
CA LEU A 98 6.03 6.15 1.81
C LEU A 98 5.23 5.22 2.72
N ILE A 99 5.85 4.49 3.63
CA ILE A 99 5.15 3.63 4.60
C ILE A 99 4.27 4.47 5.55
N PRO A 100 4.82 5.40 6.38
CA PRO A 100 4.00 6.22 7.27
C PRO A 100 3.11 7.20 6.51
N VAL A 101 3.58 7.74 5.38
CA VAL A 101 2.80 8.66 4.54
C VAL A 101 1.58 7.93 3.96
N GLY A 102 1.78 6.74 3.38
CA GLY A 102 0.71 5.92 2.82
C GLY A 102 -0.32 5.47 3.86
N TYR A 103 0.12 5.24 5.11
CA TYR A 103 -0.82 5.02 6.21
C TYR A 103 -1.67 6.26 6.49
N ALA A 104 -1.02 7.42 6.67
CA ALA A 104 -1.70 8.66 7.00
C ALA A 104 -2.67 9.09 5.89
N THR A 105 -2.28 9.03 4.62
CA THR A 105 -3.15 9.40 3.49
C THR A 105 -4.32 8.45 3.31
N ASN A 106 -4.14 7.15 3.57
CA ASN A 106 -5.24 6.19 3.54
C ASN A 106 -6.23 6.38 4.70
N VAL A 107 -5.75 6.76 5.89
CA VAL A 107 -6.63 7.10 7.03
C VAL A 107 -7.37 8.42 6.79
N MET A 108 -6.67 9.44 6.29
CA MET A 108 -7.24 10.77 6.08
C MET A 108 -8.14 10.87 4.85
N GLY A 109 -7.81 10.13 3.78
CA GLY A 109 -8.51 10.20 2.50
C GLY A 109 -9.39 8.99 2.19
N GLY A 110 -9.35 7.93 3.00
CA GLY A 110 -10.02 6.66 2.75
C GLY A 110 -9.24 5.72 1.83
N ALA A 111 -9.81 4.53 1.56
CA ALA A 111 -9.23 3.54 0.65
C ALA A 111 -9.16 4.09 -0.79
N GLY A 112 -7.98 4.58 -1.19
CA GLY A 112 -7.76 5.28 -2.46
C GLY A 112 -7.77 6.81 -2.38
N GLY A 113 -7.86 7.39 -1.18
CA GLY A 113 -7.62 8.81 -0.93
C GLY A 113 -6.16 9.21 -1.17
N PRO A 114 -5.83 10.52 -1.25
CA PRO A 114 -4.80 11.08 -2.13
C PRO A 114 -3.42 10.48 -1.86
N LEU A 115 -3.15 9.36 -2.53
CA LEU A 115 -1.86 8.69 -2.65
C LEU A 115 -1.16 9.21 -3.90
#